data_AF-A0A521VM53-F1
#
_entry.id   AF-A0A521VM53-F1
#
_cell.length_a   1.000
_cell.length_b   1.000
_cell.length_c   1.000
_cell.angle_alpha   90.00
_cell.angle_beta   90.00
_cell.angle_gamma   90.00
#
_symmetry.space_group_name_H-M   'P 1'
#
loop_
_entity.id
_entity.type
_entity.pdbx_description
1 polymer ?
#
loop_
_entity_poly.entity_id
_entity_poly.type
_entity_poly.pdbx_seq_one_letter_code
_entity_poly.pdbx_strand_id
1 'polypeptide(L)'
;MRRVAAAVVLLAVIGVAYWGHSGYKKREMQGTVAALVADATSRLRDALQPRAADADDAERLEGHFKALASIAQRLSQLEIRRDPPLGEAAQQYVDEAHALLRRQLAVQRASDKLRADLNALTEHIGAARVRSSDWIREAVALKQLMDRDFFDYRLAEGGLQKGLQALPDASRELAPLLAATPLIEDGLLADARKRLDQASVQFTERVEAARKLPVPR
;
A
#
# COMPACT_ATOMS: atom_id res chain seq x y z
N MET A 1 5.36 59.56 -31.68
CA MET A 1 6.11 58.27 -31.76
C MET A 1 6.73 57.83 -30.43
N ARG A 2 7.42 58.71 -29.67
CA ARG A 2 8.05 58.34 -28.36
C ARG A 2 7.10 57.68 -27.33
N ARG A 3 5.84 58.12 -27.24
CA ARG A 3 4.85 57.55 -26.30
C ARG A 3 4.39 56.13 -26.67
N VAL A 4 4.37 55.80 -27.96
CA VAL A 4 4.01 54.46 -28.45
C VAL A 4 5.16 53.48 -28.19
N ALA A 5 6.41 53.90 -28.45
CA ALA A 5 7.60 53.10 -28.12
C ALA A 5 7.71 52.79 -26.62
N ALA A 6 7.41 53.76 -25.75
CA ALA A 6 7.41 53.54 -24.29
C ALA A 6 6.32 52.55 -23.84
N ALA A 7 5.12 52.60 -24.43
CA ALA A 7 4.03 51.67 -24.11
C ALA A 7 4.33 50.23 -24.55
N VAL A 8 4.98 50.04 -25.71
CA VAL A 8 5.39 48.72 -26.20
C VAL A 8 6.49 48.10 -25.34
N VAL A 9 7.46 48.89 -24.88
CA VAL A 9 8.51 48.43 -23.97
C VAL A 9 7.92 48.04 -22.61
N LEU A 10 6.96 48.80 -22.09
CA LEU A 10 6.30 48.47 -20.82
C LEU A 10 5.51 47.15 -20.90
N LEU A 11 4.78 46.94 -22.00
CA LEU A 11 4.05 45.69 -22.24
C LEU A 11 4.98 44.49 -22.43
N ALA A 12 6.13 44.68 -23.07
CA ALA A 12 7.14 43.62 -23.21
C ALA A 12 7.76 43.26 -21.85
N VAL A 13 8.06 44.24 -20.99
CA VAL A 13 8.58 44.00 -19.63
C VAL A 13 7.55 43.29 -18.76
N ILE A 14 6.28 43.70 -18.83
CA ILE A 14 5.18 43.02 -18.11
C ILE A 14 5.01 41.58 -18.64
N GLY A 15 5.08 41.39 -19.95
CA GLY A 15 5.01 40.07 -20.58
C GLY A 15 6.14 39.15 -20.12
N VAL A 16 7.39 39.63 -20.10
CA VAL A 16 8.57 38.87 -19.64
C VAL A 16 8.53 38.61 -18.14
N ALA A 17 8.09 39.58 -17.33
CA ALA A 17 7.90 39.40 -15.89
C ALA A 17 6.80 38.36 -15.59
N TYR A 18 5.70 38.36 -16.36
CA TYR A 18 4.63 37.39 -16.22
C TYR A 18 5.09 35.98 -16.64
N TRP A 19 5.83 35.86 -17.75
CA TRP A 19 6.38 34.59 -18.24
C TRP A 19 7.45 34.01 -17.30
N GLY A 20 8.34 34.84 -16.77
CA GLY A 20 9.36 34.45 -15.80
C GLY A 20 8.75 33.97 -14.48
N HIS A 21 7.73 34.68 -13.98
CA HIS A 21 7.03 34.31 -12.75
C HIS A 21 6.14 33.06 -12.93
N SER A 22 5.53 32.84 -14.11
CA SER A 22 4.80 31.60 -14.40
C SER A 22 5.71 30.39 -14.52
N GLY A 23 6.90 30.56 -15.10
CA GLY A 23 7.91 29.49 -15.20
C GLY A 23 8.51 29.12 -13.85
N TYR A 24 8.77 30.10 -12.98
CA TYR A 24 9.30 29.87 -11.63
C TYR A 24 8.32 29.09 -10.75
N LYS A 25 7.05 29.55 -10.67
CA LYS A 25 6.01 28.85 -9.90
C LYS A 25 5.71 27.45 -10.42
N LYS A 26 5.84 27.21 -11.73
CA LYS A 26 5.70 25.87 -12.32
C LYS A 26 6.81 24.93 -11.85
N ARG A 27 8.07 25.38 -11.86
CA ARG A 27 9.21 24.58 -11.38
C ARG A 27 9.16 24.31 -9.88
N GLU A 28 8.75 25.31 -9.10
CA GLU A 28 8.56 25.18 -7.65
C GLU A 28 7.50 24.11 -7.34
N MET A 29 6.34 24.19 -7.99
CA MET A 29 5.25 23.22 -7.84
C MET A 29 5.67 21.81 -8.30
N GLN A 30 6.34 21.69 -9.45
CA GLN A 30 6.90 20.41 -9.92
C GLN A 30 7.88 19.82 -8.91
N GLY A 31 8.74 20.66 -8.30
CA GLY A 31 9.65 20.25 -7.24
C GLY A 31 8.93 19.77 -5.98
N THR A 32 7.85 20.44 -5.56
CA THR A 32 7.03 20.00 -4.42
C THR A 32 6.35 18.67 -4.70
N VAL A 33 5.73 18.49 -5.87
CA VAL A 33 5.10 17.22 -6.24
C VAL A 33 6.14 16.11 -6.32
N ALA A 34 7.29 16.36 -6.96
CA ALA A 34 8.41 15.43 -7.03
C ALA A 34 8.90 14.99 -5.64
N ALA A 35 9.01 15.92 -4.69
CA ALA A 35 9.44 15.62 -3.32
C ALA A 35 8.39 14.79 -2.56
N LEU A 36 7.10 15.10 -2.70
CA LEU A 36 6.03 14.32 -2.07
C LEU A 36 5.94 12.90 -2.65
N VAL A 37 6.05 12.78 -3.97
CA VAL A 37 6.10 11.46 -4.65
C VAL A 37 7.32 10.68 -4.20
N ALA A 38 8.50 11.31 -4.12
CA ALA A 38 9.72 10.63 -3.65
C ALA A 38 9.59 10.14 -2.19
N ASP A 39 9.02 10.95 -1.28
CA ASP A 39 8.75 10.52 0.09
C ASP A 39 7.75 9.35 0.12
N ALA A 40 6.64 9.46 -0.63
CA ALA A 40 5.66 8.37 -0.75
C ALA A 40 6.30 7.07 -1.26
N THR A 41 7.13 7.14 -2.30
CA THR A 41 7.89 6.01 -2.84
C THR A 41 8.86 5.45 -1.79
N SER A 42 9.54 6.29 -1.03
CA SER A 42 10.45 5.83 0.04
C SER A 42 9.69 5.07 1.13
N ARG A 43 8.55 5.61 1.60
CA ARG A 43 7.70 4.94 2.60
C ARG A 43 7.20 3.59 2.10
N LEU A 44 6.76 3.56 0.84
CA LEU A 44 6.30 2.33 0.23
C LEU A 44 7.44 1.31 0.09
N ARG A 45 8.62 1.74 -0.35
CA ARG A 45 9.81 0.88 -0.46
C ARG A 45 10.15 0.24 0.89
N ASP A 46 10.19 1.04 1.95
CA ASP A 46 10.51 0.58 3.30
C ASP A 46 9.44 -0.37 3.86
N ALA A 47 8.18 -0.17 3.49
CA ALA A 47 7.08 -1.06 3.87
C ALA A 47 7.08 -2.40 3.12
N LEU A 48 7.56 -2.42 1.86
CA LEU A 48 7.61 -3.61 1.03
C LEU A 48 8.89 -4.44 1.19
N GLN A 49 9.96 -3.87 1.74
CA GLN A 49 11.22 -4.58 1.93
C GLN A 49 11.05 -5.87 2.75
N PRO A 50 11.70 -6.98 2.35
CA PRO A 50 11.66 -8.22 3.11
C PRO A 50 12.32 -8.02 4.47
N ARG A 51 11.65 -8.47 5.54
CA ARG A 51 12.19 -8.42 6.90
C ARG A 51 11.73 -9.64 7.69
N ALA A 52 12.49 -9.99 8.73
CA ALA A 52 12.06 -10.96 9.72
C ALA A 52 10.80 -10.42 10.43
N ALA A 53 9.81 -11.29 10.64
CA ALA A 53 8.57 -10.91 11.31
C ALA A 53 8.85 -10.66 12.79
N ASP A 54 8.91 -9.39 13.17
CA ASP A 54 9.13 -8.95 14.55
C ASP A 54 7.83 -8.34 15.14
N ALA A 55 7.73 -8.28 16.47
CA ALA A 55 6.54 -7.78 17.16
C ALA A 55 6.13 -6.34 16.75
N ASP A 56 7.09 -5.54 16.29
CA ASP A 56 6.90 -4.12 15.93
C ASP A 56 6.49 -3.91 14.45
N ASP A 57 6.40 -4.97 13.64
CA ASP A 57 6.15 -4.83 12.21
C ASP A 57 4.77 -4.22 11.89
N ALA A 58 3.74 -4.55 12.68
CA ALA A 58 2.41 -4.01 12.51
C ALA A 58 2.37 -2.50 12.82
N GLU A 59 3.02 -2.07 13.89
CA GLU A 59 3.11 -0.66 14.27
C GLU A 59 3.90 0.15 13.24
N ARG A 60 5.02 -0.40 12.76
CA ARG A 60 5.81 0.21 11.69
C ARG A 60 5.02 0.38 10.40
N LEU A 61 4.32 -0.66 9.96
CA LEU A 61 3.51 -0.62 8.74
C LEU A 61 2.36 0.39 8.87
N GLU A 62 1.74 0.47 10.05
CA GLU A 62 0.74 1.49 10.38
C GLU A 62 1.34 2.91 10.37
N GLY A 63 2.59 3.06 10.83
CA GLY A 63 3.35 4.31 10.73
C GLY A 63 3.54 4.77 9.29
N HIS A 64 3.95 3.86 8.39
CA HIS A 64 4.09 4.15 6.96
C HIS A 64 2.75 4.46 6.30
N PHE A 65 1.69 3.74 6.68
CA PHE A 65 0.33 4.00 6.21
C PHE A 65 -0.13 5.41 6.57
N LYS A 66 0.03 5.83 7.83
CA LYS A 66 -0.29 7.19 8.29
C LYS A 66 0.55 8.26 7.60
N ALA A 67 1.84 7.99 7.38
CA ALA A 67 2.72 8.90 6.66
C ALA A 67 2.23 9.13 5.22
N LEU A 68 1.92 8.05 4.49
CA LEU A 68 1.36 8.11 3.13
C LEU A 68 0.00 8.82 3.08
N ALA A 69 -0.89 8.57 4.04
CA ALA A 69 -2.16 9.31 4.14
C ALA A 69 -1.93 10.82 4.28
N SER A 70 -0.93 11.22 5.07
CA SER A 70 -0.57 12.63 5.22
C SER A 70 0.01 13.24 3.94
N ILE A 71 0.75 12.46 3.15
CA ILE A 71 1.30 12.89 1.86
C ILE A 71 0.17 13.07 0.84
N ALA A 72 -0.75 12.10 0.75
CA ALA A 72 -1.95 12.18 -0.10
C ALA A 72 -2.77 13.45 0.22
N GLN A 73 -2.95 13.75 1.52
CA GLN A 73 -3.66 14.94 1.95
C GLN A 73 -2.93 16.25 1.58
N ARG A 74 -1.60 16.29 1.68
CA ARG A 74 -0.84 17.48 1.24
C ARG A 74 -0.91 17.66 -0.26
N LEU A 75 -0.87 16.57 -1.02
CA LEU A 75 -0.93 16.58 -2.48
C LEU A 75 -2.30 17.08 -2.97
N SER A 76 -3.40 16.64 -2.35
CA SER A 76 -4.76 17.10 -2.68
C SER A 76 -5.01 18.57 -2.33
N GLN A 77 -4.28 19.12 -1.36
CA GLN A 77 -4.33 20.54 -0.98
C GLN A 77 -3.50 21.44 -1.90
N LEU A 78 -2.59 20.89 -2.71
CA LEU A 78 -1.86 21.69 -3.69
C LEU A 78 -2.82 22.18 -4.77
N GLU A 79 -2.76 23.47 -5.11
CA GLU A 79 -3.52 24.02 -6.23
C GLU A 79 -2.90 23.56 -7.56
N ILE A 80 -3.18 22.32 -7.98
CA ILE A 80 -2.60 21.74 -9.21
C ILE A 80 -3.27 22.25 -10.50
N ARG A 81 -4.01 23.37 -10.41
CA ARG A 81 -4.75 23.97 -11.52
C ARG A 81 -3.87 24.39 -12.71
N ARG A 82 -2.56 24.53 -12.50
CA ARG A 82 -1.59 24.98 -13.50
C ARG A 82 -0.88 23.84 -14.26
N ASP A 83 -0.94 22.61 -13.75
CA ASP A 83 -0.44 21.42 -14.42
C ASP A 83 -1.32 20.20 -14.06
N PRO A 84 -2.59 20.18 -14.54
CA PRO A 84 -3.56 19.13 -14.21
C PRO A 84 -3.03 17.68 -14.41
N PRO A 85 -2.37 17.33 -15.54
CA PRO A 85 -1.96 15.95 -15.76
C PRO A 85 -0.89 15.49 -14.75
N LEU A 86 0.01 16.36 -14.32
CA LEU A 86 1.00 16.03 -13.29
C LEU A 86 0.32 15.75 -11.95
N GLY A 87 -0.62 16.58 -11.54
CA GLY A 87 -1.28 16.40 -10.25
C GLY A 87 -2.18 15.19 -10.21
N GLU A 88 -2.95 14.95 -11.26
CA GLU A 88 -3.82 13.79 -11.36
C GLU A 88 -3.00 12.48 -11.31
N ALA A 89 -1.93 12.38 -12.11
CA ALA A 89 -1.06 11.22 -12.11
C ALA A 89 -0.33 11.03 -10.77
N ALA A 90 0.15 12.11 -10.15
CA ALA A 90 0.80 12.05 -8.85
C ALA A 90 -0.18 11.62 -7.76
N GLN A 91 -1.40 12.16 -7.78
CA GLN A 91 -2.46 11.81 -6.82
C GLN A 91 -2.84 10.34 -6.97
N GLN A 92 -3.07 9.87 -8.20
CA GLN A 92 -3.36 8.48 -8.49
C GLN A 92 -2.25 7.54 -8.01
N TYR A 93 -0.97 7.87 -8.24
CA TYR A 93 0.15 7.08 -7.75
C TYR A 93 0.19 7.00 -6.22
N VAL A 94 0.05 8.13 -5.53
CA VAL A 94 0.07 8.17 -4.06
C VAL A 94 -1.14 7.45 -3.47
N ASP A 95 -2.32 7.58 -4.09
CA ASP A 95 -3.53 6.88 -3.67
C ASP A 95 -3.41 5.37 -3.84
N GLU A 96 -2.82 4.89 -4.94
CA GLU A 96 -2.55 3.46 -5.12
C GLU A 96 -1.50 2.94 -4.14
N ALA A 97 -0.44 3.71 -3.86
CA ALA A 97 0.55 3.36 -2.84
C ALA A 97 -0.08 3.25 -1.45
N HIS A 98 -0.94 4.21 -1.09
CA HIS A 98 -1.68 4.21 0.17
C HIS A 98 -2.68 3.04 0.25
N ALA A 99 -3.42 2.79 -0.82
CA ALA A 99 -4.36 1.67 -0.90
C ALA A 99 -3.64 0.32 -0.83
N LEU A 100 -2.42 0.22 -1.39
CA LEU A 100 -1.57 -0.96 -1.29
C LEU A 100 -1.16 -1.24 0.17
N LEU A 101 -0.70 -0.24 0.92
CA LEU A 101 -0.38 -0.41 2.34
C LEU A 101 -1.60 -0.79 3.18
N ARG A 102 -2.77 -0.20 2.89
CA ARG A 102 -4.03 -0.60 3.54
C ARG A 102 -4.31 -2.09 3.36
N ARG A 103 -4.12 -2.60 2.13
CA ARG A 103 -4.32 -4.01 1.80
C ARG A 103 -3.26 -4.89 2.49
N GLN A 104 -2.02 -4.43 2.58
CA GLN A 104 -0.95 -5.12 3.31
C GLN A 104 -1.27 -5.25 4.81
N LEU A 105 -1.77 -4.18 5.44
CA LEU A 105 -2.24 -4.21 6.83
C LEU A 105 -3.41 -5.17 7.02
N ALA A 106 -4.34 -5.22 6.07
CA ALA A 106 -5.46 -6.16 6.12
C ALA A 106 -4.97 -7.63 6.06
N VAL A 107 -4.03 -7.95 5.16
CA VAL A 107 -3.41 -9.28 5.07
C VAL A 107 -2.67 -9.62 6.35
N GLN A 108 -1.89 -8.69 6.91
CA GLN A 108 -1.17 -8.91 8.17
C GLN A 108 -2.14 -9.26 9.31
N ARG A 109 -3.17 -8.43 9.52
CA ARG A 109 -4.18 -8.64 10.56
C ARG A 109 -4.93 -9.97 10.38
N ALA A 110 -5.30 -10.32 9.15
CA ALA A 110 -5.95 -11.60 8.86
C ALA A 110 -5.01 -12.80 9.09
N SER A 111 -3.72 -12.65 8.73
CA SER A 111 -2.70 -13.66 8.98
C SER A 111 -2.50 -13.91 10.47
N ASP A 112 -2.46 -12.84 11.27
CA ASP A 112 -2.27 -12.93 12.72
C ASP A 112 -3.43 -13.66 13.40
N LYS A 113 -4.67 -13.32 13.03
CA LYS A 113 -5.87 -14.04 13.51
C LYS A 113 -5.85 -15.52 13.13
N LEU A 114 -5.59 -15.82 11.85
CA LEU A 114 -5.53 -17.19 11.38
C LEU A 114 -4.44 -18.01 12.10
N ARG A 115 -3.27 -17.42 12.38
CA ARG A 115 -2.23 -18.09 13.19
C ARG A 115 -2.72 -18.37 14.61
N ALA A 116 -3.41 -17.42 15.23
CA ALA A 116 -3.97 -17.59 16.56
C ALA A 116 -4.99 -18.74 16.60
N ASP A 117 -5.90 -18.80 15.62
CA ASP A 117 -6.90 -19.87 15.51
C ASP A 117 -6.28 -21.24 15.25
N LEU A 118 -5.28 -21.31 14.37
CA LEU A 118 -4.52 -22.54 14.11
C LEU A 118 -3.84 -23.05 15.38
N ASN A 119 -3.24 -22.15 16.17
CA ASN A 119 -2.59 -22.49 17.42
C ASN A 119 -3.62 -22.96 18.47
N ALA A 120 -4.73 -22.23 18.62
CA ALA A 120 -5.80 -22.58 19.55
C ALA A 120 -6.42 -23.95 19.24
N LEU A 121 -6.68 -24.25 17.96
CA LEU A 121 -7.16 -25.56 17.53
C LEU A 121 -6.14 -26.66 17.82
N THR A 122 -4.87 -26.43 17.52
CA THR A 122 -3.80 -27.42 17.76
C THR A 122 -3.64 -27.71 19.25
N GLU A 123 -3.67 -26.67 20.09
CA GLU A 123 -3.58 -26.78 21.54
C GLU A 123 -4.79 -27.52 22.12
N HIS A 124 -6.02 -27.15 21.72
CA HIS A 124 -7.25 -27.80 22.16
C HIS A 124 -7.28 -29.30 21.81
N ILE A 125 -6.78 -29.65 20.62
CA ILE A 125 -6.70 -31.05 20.18
C ILE A 125 -5.59 -31.82 20.91
N GLY A 126 -4.46 -31.17 21.19
CA GLY A 126 -3.32 -31.77 21.89
C GLY A 126 -3.50 -31.93 23.40
N ALA A 127 -4.26 -31.05 24.05
CA ALA A 127 -4.39 -31.01 25.52
C ALA A 127 -5.36 -32.06 26.11
N ALA A 128 -6.21 -32.67 25.28
CA ALA A 128 -7.32 -33.48 25.78
C ALA A 128 -6.93 -34.92 26.16
N ARG A 129 -7.06 -35.25 27.45
CA ARG A 129 -6.97 -36.64 27.95
C ARG A 129 -8.27 -37.44 27.76
N VAL A 130 -9.43 -36.77 27.81
CA VAL A 130 -10.76 -37.36 27.60
C VAL A 130 -11.53 -36.44 26.66
N ARG A 131 -12.17 -37.02 25.63
CA ARG A 131 -12.89 -36.29 24.58
C ARG A 131 -14.39 -36.36 24.86
N SER A 132 -14.89 -35.43 25.67
CA SER A 132 -16.31 -35.30 26.00
C SER A 132 -17.12 -34.67 24.87
N SER A 133 -18.46 -34.72 24.95
CA SER A 133 -19.32 -34.01 24.01
C SER A 133 -19.02 -32.50 23.97
N ASP A 134 -18.72 -31.90 25.13
CA ASP A 134 -18.36 -30.48 25.24
C ASP A 134 -17.03 -30.20 24.53
N TRP A 135 -16.04 -31.07 24.70
CA TRP A 135 -14.77 -30.98 23.98
C TRP A 135 -14.95 -31.07 22.47
N ILE A 136 -15.82 -31.98 21.99
CA ILE A 136 -16.13 -32.14 20.56
C ILE A 136 -16.78 -30.85 20.02
N ARG A 137 -17.74 -30.27 20.75
CA ARG A 137 -18.40 -29.02 20.33
C ARG A 137 -17.40 -27.87 20.22
N GLU A 138 -16.49 -27.73 21.18
CA GLU A 138 -15.44 -26.72 21.14
C GLU A 138 -14.48 -26.93 19.97
N ALA A 139 -14.06 -28.18 19.70
CA ALA A 139 -13.20 -28.49 18.56
C ALA A 139 -13.86 -28.14 17.22
N VAL A 140 -15.16 -28.40 17.09
CA VAL A 140 -15.95 -28.01 15.90
C VAL A 140 -16.04 -26.49 15.79
N ALA A 141 -16.29 -25.78 16.89
CA ALA A 141 -16.35 -24.32 16.90
C ALA A 141 -15.02 -23.68 16.48
N LEU A 142 -13.89 -24.15 17.03
CA LEU A 142 -12.55 -23.71 16.66
C LEU A 142 -12.23 -23.97 15.18
N LYS A 143 -12.67 -25.12 14.65
CA LYS A 143 -12.51 -25.43 13.22
C LYS A 143 -13.31 -24.49 12.32
N GLN A 144 -14.57 -24.22 12.67
CA GLN A 144 -15.42 -23.27 11.95
C GLN A 144 -14.85 -21.85 11.99
N LEU A 145 -14.30 -21.45 13.14
CA LEU A 145 -13.64 -20.16 13.34
C LEU A 145 -12.40 -20.03 12.43
N MET A 146 -11.52 -21.03 12.45
CA MET A 146 -10.35 -21.11 11.58
C MET A 146 -10.73 -21.06 10.09
N ASP A 147 -11.77 -21.80 9.67
CA ASP A 147 -12.21 -21.81 8.27
C ASP A 147 -12.74 -20.44 7.82
N ARG A 148 -13.45 -19.72 8.69
CA ARG A 148 -13.90 -18.35 8.44
C ARG A 148 -12.71 -17.39 8.30
N ASP A 149 -11.78 -17.43 9.26
CA ASP A 149 -10.65 -16.51 9.27
C ASP A 149 -9.65 -16.82 8.14
N PHE A 150 -9.59 -18.09 7.67
CA PHE A 150 -8.89 -18.45 6.44
C PHE A 150 -9.54 -17.86 5.19
N PHE A 151 -10.88 -17.84 5.12
CA PHE A 151 -11.58 -17.16 4.02
C PHE A 151 -11.28 -15.66 4.01
N ASP A 152 -11.33 -14.99 5.18
CA ASP A 152 -10.99 -13.57 5.31
C ASP A 152 -9.54 -13.28 4.91
N TYR A 153 -8.61 -14.16 5.29
CA TYR A 153 -7.22 -14.10 4.83
C TYR A 153 -7.12 -14.17 3.30
N ARG A 154 -7.78 -15.13 2.65
CA ARG A 154 -7.78 -15.30 1.19
C ARG A 154 -8.37 -14.08 0.47
N LEU A 155 -9.40 -13.48 1.04
CA LEU A 155 -10.00 -12.26 0.50
C LEU A 155 -9.02 -11.07 0.59
N ALA A 156 -8.37 -10.88 1.73
CA ALA A 156 -7.37 -9.84 1.93
C ALA A 156 -6.15 -10.03 1.00
N GLU A 157 -5.68 -11.27 0.88
CA GLU A 157 -4.57 -11.68 0.01
C GLU A 157 -4.86 -11.33 -1.45
N GLY A 158 -6.03 -11.74 -1.98
CA GLY A 158 -6.44 -11.40 -3.34
C GLY A 158 -6.55 -9.90 -3.56
N GLY A 159 -6.98 -9.15 -2.54
CA GLY A 159 -6.98 -7.69 -2.55
C GLY A 159 -5.58 -7.10 -2.70
N LEU A 160 -4.61 -7.58 -1.91
CA LEU A 160 -3.22 -7.16 -1.99
C LEU A 160 -2.58 -7.52 -3.33
N GLN A 161 -2.84 -8.72 -3.85
CA GLN A 161 -2.32 -9.16 -5.15
C GLN A 161 -2.80 -8.25 -6.29
N LYS A 162 -4.07 -7.82 -6.28
CA LYS A 162 -4.58 -6.82 -7.24
C LYS A 162 -3.90 -5.47 -7.09
N GLY A 163 -3.65 -5.02 -5.85
CA GLY A 163 -2.93 -3.77 -5.60
C GLY A 163 -1.50 -3.79 -6.16
N LEU A 164 -0.78 -4.90 -5.97
CA LEU A 164 0.58 -5.08 -6.51
C LEU A 164 0.60 -5.08 -8.05
N GLN A 165 -0.51 -5.44 -8.70
CA GLN A 165 -0.65 -5.39 -10.16
C GLN A 165 -1.04 -4.01 -10.69
N ALA A 166 -1.77 -3.20 -9.92
CA ALA A 166 -2.26 -1.89 -10.35
C ALA A 166 -1.20 -0.78 -10.23
N LEU A 167 -0.33 -0.85 -9.22
CA LEU A 167 0.66 0.20 -8.97
C LEU A 167 1.69 0.45 -10.10
N PRO A 168 2.16 -0.57 -10.84
CA PRO A 168 3.00 -0.35 -12.03
C PRO A 168 2.33 0.53 -13.08
N ASP A 169 1.01 0.45 -13.25
CA ASP A 169 0.27 1.25 -14.24
C ASP A 169 0.30 2.73 -13.86
N ALA A 170 -0.02 3.05 -12.59
CA ALA A 170 0.09 4.41 -12.07
C ALA A 170 1.53 4.95 -12.12
N SER A 171 2.53 4.07 -11.92
CA SER A 171 3.94 4.45 -12.03
C SER A 171 4.32 4.82 -13.46
N ARG A 172 3.83 4.06 -14.46
CA ARG A 172 4.07 4.31 -15.89
C ARG A 172 3.43 5.60 -16.37
N GLU A 173 2.24 5.94 -15.86
CA GLU A 173 1.56 7.21 -16.17
C GLU A 173 2.31 8.41 -15.59
N LEU A 174 2.88 8.28 -14.38
CA LEU A 174 3.60 9.35 -13.71
C LEU A 174 5.04 9.54 -14.20
N ALA A 175 5.73 8.45 -14.56
CA ALA A 175 7.14 8.46 -14.97
C ALA A 175 7.52 9.54 -16.01
N PRO A 176 6.81 9.74 -17.12
CA PRO A 176 7.18 10.76 -18.11
C PRO A 176 7.02 12.20 -17.59
N LEU A 177 6.22 12.41 -16.54
CA LEU A 177 5.94 13.73 -15.95
C LEU A 177 6.96 14.11 -14.87
N LEU A 178 7.65 13.12 -14.29
CA LEU A 178 8.65 13.28 -13.22
C LEU A 178 9.94 12.50 -13.52
N ALA A 179 10.57 12.79 -14.66
CA ALA A 179 11.72 12.00 -15.17
C ALA A 179 12.93 11.88 -14.22
N ALA A 180 13.09 12.78 -13.25
CA ALA A 180 14.17 12.75 -12.25
C ALA A 180 13.76 12.16 -10.90
N THR A 181 12.48 11.83 -10.70
CA THR A 181 11.96 11.31 -9.43
C THR A 181 11.98 9.78 -9.45
N PRO A 182 12.67 9.13 -8.51
CA PRO A 182 12.65 7.68 -8.43
C PRO A 182 11.25 7.22 -8.01
N LEU A 183 10.63 6.37 -8.83
CA LEU A 183 9.39 5.67 -8.53
C LEU A 183 9.69 4.25 -8.00
N ILE A 184 8.65 3.56 -7.55
CA ILE A 184 8.77 2.20 -7.00
C ILE A 184 9.31 1.25 -8.06
N GLU A 185 10.24 0.37 -7.68
CA GLU A 185 10.86 -0.56 -8.61
C GLU A 185 9.96 -1.77 -8.89
N ASP A 186 9.78 -2.13 -10.17
CA ASP A 186 9.02 -3.33 -10.58
C ASP A 186 9.56 -4.62 -9.94
N GLY A 187 10.88 -4.72 -9.77
CA GLY A 187 11.52 -5.85 -9.10
C GLY A 187 11.07 -6.00 -7.64
N LEU A 188 10.91 -4.88 -6.92
CA LEU A 188 10.45 -4.92 -5.53
C LEU A 188 8.99 -5.37 -5.44
N LEU A 189 8.14 -4.93 -6.38
CA LEU A 189 6.75 -5.37 -6.47
C LEU A 189 6.63 -6.85 -6.83
N ALA A 190 7.46 -7.33 -7.76
CA ALA A 190 7.54 -8.74 -8.12
C ALA A 190 7.99 -9.60 -6.94
N ASP A 191 8.99 -9.15 -6.19
CA ASP A 191 9.47 -9.83 -4.99
C ASP A 191 8.42 -9.85 -3.87
N ALA A 192 7.71 -8.74 -3.67
CA ALA A 192 6.60 -8.67 -2.71
C ALA A 192 5.47 -9.64 -3.09
N ARG A 193 5.13 -9.74 -4.38
CA ARG A 193 4.16 -10.71 -4.90
C ARG A 193 4.62 -12.14 -4.65
N LYS A 194 5.88 -12.47 -4.97
CA LYS A 194 6.44 -13.80 -4.73
C LYS A 194 6.37 -14.19 -3.25
N ARG A 195 6.67 -13.27 -2.33
CA ARG A 195 6.54 -13.50 -0.89
C ARG A 195 5.09 -13.74 -0.47
N LEU A 196 4.15 -12.97 -1.01
CA LEU A 196 2.72 -13.16 -0.75
C LEU A 196 2.25 -14.55 -1.21
N ASP A 197 2.62 -14.95 -2.42
CA ASP A 197 2.27 -16.26 -2.98
C ASP A 197 2.86 -17.40 -2.13
N GLN A 198 4.11 -17.25 -1.67
CA GLN A 198 4.75 -18.23 -0.77
C GLN A 198 4.04 -18.34 0.58
N ALA A 199 3.68 -17.21 1.20
CA ALA A 199 2.95 -17.20 2.47
C ALA A 199 1.57 -17.84 2.32
N SER A 200 0.89 -17.59 1.20
CA SER A 200 -0.40 -18.18 0.86
C SER A 200 -0.38 -19.70 0.79
N VAL A 201 0.64 -20.26 0.11
CA VAL A 201 0.86 -21.71 0.04
C VAL A 201 1.07 -22.28 1.44
N GLN A 202 1.94 -21.66 2.24
CA GLN A 202 2.21 -22.12 3.61
C GLN A 202 0.96 -22.09 4.50
N PHE A 203 0.16 -21.03 4.44
CA PHE A 203 -1.09 -20.96 5.20
C PHE A 203 -2.11 -22.00 4.74
N THR A 204 -2.24 -22.20 3.44
CA THR A 204 -3.12 -23.22 2.87
C THR A 204 -2.73 -24.61 3.36
N GLU A 205 -1.45 -24.96 3.31
CA GLU A 205 -0.96 -26.25 3.81
C GLU A 205 -1.23 -26.45 5.30
N ARG A 206 -1.02 -25.41 6.12
CA ARG A 206 -1.30 -25.45 7.57
C ARG A 206 -2.78 -25.62 7.86
N VAL A 207 -3.64 -24.91 7.15
CA VAL A 207 -5.11 -25.04 7.29
C VAL A 207 -5.57 -26.42 6.85
N GLU A 208 -5.07 -26.94 5.74
CA GLU A 208 -5.39 -28.30 5.28
C GLU A 208 -4.92 -29.37 6.27
N ALA A 209 -3.75 -29.20 6.88
CA ALA A 209 -3.29 -30.07 7.95
C ALA A 209 -4.21 -29.99 9.18
N ALA A 210 -4.60 -28.78 9.59
CA ALA A 210 -5.50 -28.56 10.72
C ALA A 210 -6.91 -29.15 10.47
N ARG A 211 -7.41 -29.08 9.24
CA ARG A 211 -8.70 -29.69 8.84
C ARG A 211 -8.71 -31.20 8.97
N LYS A 212 -7.56 -31.86 8.81
CA LYS A 212 -7.39 -33.31 8.93
C LYS A 212 -7.23 -33.77 10.37
N LEU A 213 -7.10 -32.86 11.33
CA LEU A 213 -7.01 -33.23 12.74
C LEU A 213 -8.28 -33.99 13.14
N PRO A 214 -8.14 -35.15 13.82
CA PRO A 214 -9.26 -36.00 14.14
C PRO A 214 -10.13 -35.33 15.19
N VAL A 215 -11.37 -35.01 14.81
CA VAL A 215 -12.47 -34.83 15.76
C VAL A 215 -13.19 -36.17 15.81
N PRO A 216 -12.83 -37.09 16.74
CA PRO A 216 -13.54 -38.35 16.85
C PRO A 216 -15.02 -38.10 17.12
N ARG A 217 -15.86 -38.91 16.48
CA ARG A 217 -17.31 -38.94 16.69
C ARG A 217 -17.64 -39.45 18.08
#